data_AF-A0A9E3B6M3-F1
#
_entry.id   AF-A0A9E3B6M3-F1
#
_cell.length_a   1.000
_cell.length_b   1.000
_cell.length_c   1.000
_cell.angle_alpha   90.00
_cell.angle_beta   90.00
_cell.angle_gamma   90.00
#
_symmetry.space_group_name_H-M   'P 1'
#
loop_
_entity.id
_entity.type
_entity.pdbx_description
1 polymer ?
#
loop_
_entity_poly.entity_id
_entity_poly.type
_entity_poly.pdbx_seq_one_letter_code
_entity_poly.pdbx_strand_id
1 'polypeptide(L)' 'MSTFHSYLPHPPLSNFIESFWLSQGNIPSHTKERRLPDGSASLVINLRDDLMRLYDQRHPEQLHSHR' A
#
# COMPACT_ATOMS: atom_id res chain seq x y z
N MET A 1 12.38 11.23 -9.61
CA MET A 1 11.04 11.87 -9.66
C MET A 1 10.04 10.93 -9.00
N SER A 2 9.24 11.43 -8.07
CA SER A 2 8.14 10.67 -7.48
C SER A 2 6.86 10.89 -8.29
N THR A 3 6.15 9.83 -8.63
CA THR A 3 4.83 9.91 -9.28
C THR A 3 3.76 9.42 -8.33
N PHE A 4 2.60 10.07 -8.41
CA PHE A 4 1.38 9.65 -7.73
C PHE A 4 0.21 9.84 -8.69
N HIS A 5 -0.53 8.77 -8.93
CA HIS A 5 -1.76 8.78 -9.71
C HIS A 5 -2.87 8.16 -8.89
N SER A 6 -4.06 8.76 -8.95
CA SER A 6 -5.29 8.20 -8.41
C SER A 6 -6.28 7.92 -9.55
N TYR A 7 -7.08 6.88 -9.37
CA TYR A 7 -8.11 6.51 -10.32
C TYR A 7 -9.36 6.04 -9.58
N LEU A 8 -10.51 6.58 -9.97
CA LEU A 8 -11.83 6.12 -9.53
C LEU A 8 -12.33 5.10 -10.55
N PRO A 9 -12.61 3.86 -10.15
CA PRO A 9 -13.13 2.87 -11.08
C PRO A 9 -14.55 3.21 -11.51
N HIS A 10 -14.91 2.74 -12.70
CA HIS A 10 -16.29 2.74 -13.16
C HIS A 10 -17.02 1.47 -12.67
N PRO A 11 -18.36 1.43 -12.73
CA PRO A 11 -19.11 0.20 -12.48
C PRO A 11 -18.63 -0.97 -13.36
N PRO A 12 -18.61 -2.21 -12.85
CA PRO A 12 -19.15 -2.64 -11.55
C PRO A 12 -18.14 -2.52 -10.40
N LEU A 13 -16.87 -2.20 -10.68
CA LEU A 13 -15.83 -2.20 -9.66
C LEU A 13 -16.05 -1.12 -8.60
N SER A 14 -16.63 0.03 -9.00
CA SER A 14 -17.00 1.12 -8.10
C SER A 14 -17.98 0.72 -6.99
N ASN A 15 -18.63 -0.45 -7.10
CA ASN A 15 -19.50 -0.97 -6.04
C ASN A 15 -18.72 -1.59 -4.87
N PHE A 16 -17.42 -1.86 -5.07
CA PHE A 16 -16.58 -2.58 -4.11
C PHE A 16 -15.26 -1.88 -3.82
N ILE A 17 -14.71 -1.18 -4.80
CA ILE A 17 -13.41 -0.51 -4.74
C ILE A 17 -13.63 1.00 -4.84
N GLU A 18 -13.27 1.70 -3.77
CA GLU A 18 -13.40 3.15 -3.70
C GLU A 18 -12.40 3.86 -4.62
N SER A 19 -11.14 3.41 -4.64
CA SER A 19 -10.10 4.03 -5.47
C SER A 19 -8.91 3.11 -5.71
N PHE A 20 -8.16 3.43 -6.75
CA PHE A 20 -6.83 2.90 -7.03
C PHE A 20 -5.79 4.00 -6.92
N TRP A 21 -4.61 3.64 -6.41
CA TRP A 21 -3.45 4.53 -6.37
C TRP A 21 -2.23 3.84 -6.96
N LEU A 22 -1.48 4.58 -7.77
CA LEU A 22 -0.15 4.20 -8.24
C LEU A 22 0.84 5.20 -7.68
N SER A 23 1.80 4.74 -6.88
CA SER A 23 2.90 5.56 -6.39
C SER A 23 4.23 4.93 -6.76
N GLN A 24 5.15 5.75 -7.28
CA GLN A 24 6.51 5.33 -7.61
C GLN A 24 7.50 6.36 -7.10
N GLY A 25 8.65 5.88 -6.58
CA GLY A 25 9.74 6.74 -6.14
C GLY A 25 9.43 7.55 -4.88
N ASN A 26 8.33 7.26 -4.21
CA ASN A 26 8.04 7.80 -2.89
C ASN A 26 8.86 7.00 -1.86
N ILE A 27 9.87 7.62 -1.26
CA ILE A 27 10.63 7.04 -0.15
C ILE A 27 10.03 7.64 1.12
N PRO A 28 9.10 6.95 1.80
CA PRO A 28 8.54 7.49 3.02
C PRO A 28 9.65 7.67 4.07
N SER A 29 9.62 8.80 4.78
CA SER A 29 10.50 9.06 5.93
C SER A 29 10.17 8.16 7.14
N HIS A 30 9.09 7.40 7.06
CA HIS A 30 8.62 6.48 8.08
C HIS A 30 8.91 5.02 7.71
N THR A 31 9.27 4.21 8.71
CA THR A 31 9.59 2.79 8.54
C THR A 31 8.36 1.92 8.29
N LYS A 32 7.18 2.34 8.78
CA LYS A 32 5.91 1.61 8.64
C LYS A 32 4.85 2.46 7.98
N GLU A 33 4.09 1.87 7.06
CA GLU A 33 2.92 2.53 6.48
C GLU A 33 1.97 3.00 7.57
N ARG A 34 1.51 4.26 7.46
CA ARG A 34 0.55 4.83 8.40
C ARG A 34 -0.83 4.69 7.80
N ARG A 35 -1.65 3.83 8.39
CA ARG A 35 -3.03 3.64 7.99
C ARG A 35 -3.98 4.08 9.09
N LEU A 36 -4.96 4.89 8.73
CA LEU A 36 -6.03 5.29 9.64
C LEU A 36 -6.94 4.08 9.90
N PRO A 37 -7.40 3.86 11.16
CA PRO A 37 -8.35 2.81 11.48
C PRO A 37 -9.78 3.25 11.12
N ASP A 38 -10.00 3.60 9.86
CA ASP A 38 -11.27 4.09 9.33
C ASP A 38 -12.25 2.97 8.92
N GLY A 39 -11.89 1.71 9.20
CA GLY A 39 -12.70 0.54 8.86
C GLY A 39 -12.59 0.11 7.39
N SER A 40 -11.77 0.79 6.58
CA SER A 40 -11.52 0.39 5.19
C SER A 40 -10.67 -0.87 5.10
N ALA A 41 -10.73 -1.56 3.95
CA ALA A 41 -9.76 -2.56 3.53
C ALA A 41 -8.92 -2.02 2.36
N SER A 42 -7.63 -2.36 2.31
CA SER A 42 -6.71 -1.91 1.25
C SER A 42 -5.71 -3.01 0.98
N LEU A 43 -5.35 -3.15 -0.29
CA LEU A 43 -4.36 -4.09 -0.79
C LEU A 43 -3.26 -3.28 -1.48
N VAL A 44 -2.02 -3.44 -1.02
CA VAL A 44 -0.84 -2.86 -1.65
C VAL A 44 -0.12 -3.96 -2.41
N ILE A 45 0.14 -3.72 -3.70
CA ILE A 45 0.89 -4.65 -4.55
C ILE A 45 2.19 -3.95 -4.92
N ASN A 46 3.32 -4.53 -4.53
CA ASN A 46 4.63 -4.05 -4.98
C ASN A 46 4.81 -4.45 -6.46
N LEU A 47 4.93 -3.46 -7.34
CA LEU A 47 5.08 -3.68 -8.78
C LEU A 47 6.54 -3.61 -9.26
N ARG A 48 7.50 -3.33 -8.37
CA ARG A 48 8.90 -3.05 -8.76
C ARG A 48 9.90 -4.02 -8.18
N ASP A 49 9.90 -4.15 -6.86
CA ASP A 49 10.87 -5.00 -6.18
C ASP A 49 10.20 -6.35 -5.88
N ASP A 50 10.93 -7.45 -6.07
CA ASP A 50 10.55 -8.79 -5.57
C ASP A 50 10.54 -8.84 -4.03
N LEU A 51 10.61 -7.70 -3.34
CA LEU A 51 10.68 -7.62 -1.89
C LEU A 51 9.35 -7.12 -1.34
N MET A 52 8.63 -8.00 -0.65
CA MET A 52 7.51 -7.59 0.19
C MET A 52 8.00 -7.29 1.61
N ARG A 53 7.62 -6.10 2.09
CA ARG A 53 7.79 -5.68 3.47
C ARG A 53 6.67 -6.27 4.33
N LEU A 54 6.99 -7.28 5.12
CA LEU A 54 6.08 -7.92 6.05
C LEU A 54 6.36 -7.42 7.46
N TYR A 55 5.32 -6.94 8.14
CA TYR A 55 5.41 -6.59 9.55
C TYR A 55 5.08 -7.84 10.40
N ASP A 56 5.90 -8.11 11.41
CA ASP A 56 5.58 -9.17 12.37
C ASP A 56 4.34 -8.76 13.20
N GLN A 57 3.36 -9.66 13.31
CA GLN A 57 2.11 -9.35 14.01
C GLN A 57 2.30 -9.16 15.52
N ARG A 58 3.25 -9.87 16.13
CA ARG A 58 3.55 -9.83 17.58
C ARG A 58 4.59 -8.76 17.90
N HIS A 59 5.46 -8.48 16.94
CA HIS A 59 6.54 -7.50 17.03
C HIS A 59 6.48 -6.52 15.85
N PRO A 60 5.48 -5.63 15.77
CA PRO A 60 5.25 -4.81 14.59
C PRO A 60 6.44 -3.93 14.21
N GLU A 61 7.37 -3.64 15.13
CA GLU A 61 8.66 -2.97 14.91
C GLU A 61 9.65 -3.79 14.07
N GLN A 62 9.49 -5.11 14.01
CA GLN A 62 10.30 -6.01 13.22
C GLN A 62 9.75 -6.10 11.79
N LEU A 63 10.49 -5.47 10.89
CA LEU A 63 10.23 -5.53 9.45
C LEU A 63 11.04 -6.67 8.83
N HIS A 64 10.33 -7.61 8.23
CA HIS A 64 10.91 -8.70 7.47
C HIS A 64 10.74 -8.41 5.98
N SER A 65 11.80 -8.65 5.22
CA SER A 65 11.76 -8.57 3.75
C SER A 65 11.73 -10.01 3.23
N HIS A 66 10.64 -10.41 2.57
CA HIS A 66 10.59 -11.70 1.87
C HIS A 66 10.77 -11.48 0.37
N ARG A 67 11.52 -12.37 -0.26
CA ARG A 67 11.81 -12.39 -1.70
C ARG A 67 10.88 -13.32 -2.44
#